data_AF-A0A7C7CMF8-F1
#
_entry.id   AF-A0A7C7CMF8-F1
#
_cell.length_a   1.000
_cell.length_b   1.000
_cell.length_c   1.000
_cell.angle_alpha   90.00
_cell.angle_beta   90.00
_cell.angle_gamma   90.00
#
_symmetry.space_group_name_H-M   'P 1'
#
loop_
_entity.id
_entity.type
_entity.pdbx_description
1 polymer ?
#
loop_
_entity_poly.entity_id
_entity_poly.type
_entity_poly.pdbx_seq_one_letter_code
_entity_poly.pdbx_strand_id
1 'polypeptide(L)' 'MKRALSVFSVLLITLIVSASTLTTRYYLTELDFISNQPVPKSLARFKAHIIANYNDDNNLIKKQSVDQKGVIIQTELYE' A
#
# COMPACT_ATOMS: atom_id res chain seq x y z
N MET A 1 21.58 -15.27 34.20
CA MET A 1 21.52 -14.54 32.91
C MET A 1 20.83 -15.29 31.75
N LYS A 2 20.45 -16.58 31.89
CA LYS A 2 19.80 -17.35 30.79
C LYS A 2 18.32 -16.98 30.55
N ARG A 3 17.59 -16.54 31.59
CA ARG A 3 16.15 -16.21 31.51
C ARG A 3 15.86 -14.89 30.78
N ALA A 4 16.69 -13.87 30.98
CA ALA A 4 16.52 -12.57 30.32
C ALA A 4 16.71 -12.65 28.79
N LEU A 5 17.64 -13.49 28.34
CA LEU A 5 17.88 -13.74 26.91
C LEU A 5 16.65 -14.37 26.23
N SER A 6 15.99 -15.31 26.90
CA SER A 6 14.80 -15.98 26.37
C SER A 6 13.60 -15.03 26.26
N VAL A 7 13.38 -14.15 27.24
CA VAL A 7 12.27 -13.18 27.22
C VAL A 7 12.49 -12.15 26.11
N PHE A 8 13.73 -11.68 25.94
CA PHE A 8 14.09 -10.73 24.90
C PHE A 8 13.89 -11.31 23.50
N SER A 9 14.24 -12.59 23.30
CA SER A 9 13.99 -13.28 22.01
C SER A 9 12.50 -13.42 21.69
N VAL A 10 11.65 -13.74 22.67
CA VAL A 10 10.19 -13.82 22.45
C VAL A 10 9.62 -12.44 22.12
N LEU A 11 10.03 -11.40 22.84
CA LEU A 11 9.58 -10.02 22.61
C LEU A 11 9.96 -9.52 21.20
N LEU A 12 11.17 -9.86 20.74
CA LEU A 12 11.66 -9.48 19.42
C LEU A 12 10.86 -10.16 18.29
N ILE A 13 10.53 -11.45 18.46
CA ILE A 13 9.71 -12.19 17.49
C ILE A 13 8.30 -11.60 17.41
N THR A 14 7.68 -11.24 18.55
CA THR A 14 6.36 -10.62 18.57
C THR A 14 6.34 -9.23 17.91
N LEU A 15 7.43 -8.46 18.03
CA LEU A 15 7.52 -7.14 17.41
C LEU A 15 7.65 -7.21 15.88
N ILE A 16 8.38 -8.21 15.36
CA ILE A 16 8.55 -8.40 13.91
C ILE A 16 7.22 -8.77 13.23
N VAL A 17 6.34 -9.51 13.92
CA VAL A 17 5.02 -9.90 13.39
C VAL A 17 4.04 -8.72 13.31
N SER A 18 4.26 -7.64 14.08
CA SER A 18 3.35 -6.47 14.10
C SER A 18 3.56 -5.45 12.98
N ALA A 19 4.52 -5.65 12.07
CA ALA A 19 4.70 -4.78 10.92
C ALA A 19 3.70 -5.16 9.81
N SER A 20 2.62 -4.38 9.65
CA SER A 20 1.70 -4.56 8.52
C SER A 20 2.35 -4.10 7.21
N THR A 21 2.19 -4.89 6.16
CA THR A 21 2.75 -4.62 4.84
C THR A 21 1.72 -3.88 4.01
N LEU A 22 2.05 -2.67 3.56
CA LEU A 22 1.21 -1.93 2.63
C LEU A 22 1.60 -2.26 1.20
N THR A 23 0.63 -2.74 0.42
CA THR A 23 0.82 -2.95 -1.02
C THR A 23 0.27 -1.76 -1.79
N THR A 24 1.11 -1.07 -2.56
CA THR A 24 0.68 0.03 -3.43
C THR A 24 0.62 -0.44 -4.89
N ARG A 25 -0.51 -0.18 -5.56
CA ARG A 25 -0.72 -0.43 -6.99
C ARG A 25 -1.07 0.87 -7.72
N TYR A 26 -0.74 0.93 -9.00
CA TYR A 26 -0.97 2.08 -9.86
C TYR A 26 -1.85 1.69 -11.04
N TYR A 27 -2.82 2.52 -11.41
CA TYR A 27 -3.75 2.27 -12.51
C TYR A 27 -3.88 3.53 -13.38
N LEU A 28 -3.96 3.41 -14.70
CA LEU A 28 -4.04 4.60 -15.56
C LEU A 28 -5.46 5.17 -15.63
N THR A 29 -6.46 4.31 -15.53
CA THR A 29 -7.88 4.69 -15.60
C THR A 29 -8.70 4.03 -14.51
N GLU A 30 -9.93 4.52 -14.31
CA GLU A 30 -10.91 3.91 -13.40
C GLU A 30 -11.29 2.49 -13.84
N LEU A 31 -11.35 2.22 -15.15
CA LEU A 31 -11.64 0.90 -15.68
C LEU A 31 -10.52 -0.10 -15.35
N ASP A 32 -9.25 0.32 -15.47
CA ASP A 32 -8.09 -0.50 -15.10
C ASP A 32 -8.12 -0.83 -13.60
N PHE A 33 -8.55 0.13 -12.77
CA PHE A 33 -8.72 -0.07 -11.33
C PHE A 33 -9.82 -1.10 -11.02
N ILE A 34 -11.01 -0.94 -11.59
CA ILE A 34 -12.15 -1.87 -11.40
C ILE A 34 -11.81 -3.28 -11.92
N SER A 35 -11.10 -3.38 -13.05
CA SER A 35 -10.68 -4.65 -13.63
C SER A 35 -9.39 -5.23 -13.02
N ASN A 36 -8.81 -4.55 -12.03
CA ASN A 36 -7.57 -4.91 -11.35
C ASN A 36 -6.39 -5.19 -12.30
N GLN A 37 -6.16 -4.28 -13.25
CA GLN A 37 -5.05 -4.31 -14.19
C GLN A 37 -4.00 -3.23 -13.84
N PRO A 38 -3.14 -3.46 -12.83
CA PRO A 38 -2.17 -2.47 -12.41
C PRO A 38 -1.04 -2.31 -13.44
N VAL A 39 -0.46 -1.12 -13.48
CA VAL A 39 0.72 -0.80 -14.27
C VAL A 39 1.93 -0.53 -13.35
N PRO A 40 3.16 -0.71 -13.83
CA PRO A 40 4.35 -0.24 -13.14
C PRO A 40 4.31 1.26 -12.87
N LYS A 41 4.84 1.68 -11.71
CA LYS A 41 4.96 3.10 -11.32
C LYS A 41 5.65 3.96 -12.38
N SER A 42 6.64 3.40 -13.09
CA SER A 42 7.36 4.09 -14.16
C SER A 42 6.44 4.51 -15.31
N LEU A 43 5.44 3.70 -15.65
CA LEU A 43 4.45 4.02 -16.68
C LEU A 43 3.41 5.04 -16.20
N ALA A 44 3.11 5.07 -14.90
CA ALA A 44 2.14 5.98 -14.30
C ALA A 44 2.71 7.40 -14.03
N ARG A 45 4.02 7.54 -13.82
CA ARG A 45 4.68 8.77 -13.31
C ARG A 45 4.35 10.07 -14.06
N PHE A 46 4.06 10.02 -15.35
CA PHE A 46 3.82 11.19 -16.21
C PHE A 46 2.41 11.20 -16.83
N LYS A 47 1.49 10.44 -16.24
CA LYS A 47 0.09 10.34 -16.67
C LYS A 47 -0.81 10.61 -15.47
N ALA A 48 -2.01 11.10 -15.75
CA ALA A 48 -3.06 11.02 -14.74
C ALA A 48 -3.29 9.54 -14.41
N HIS A 49 -3.32 9.22 -13.13
CA HIS A 49 -3.38 7.84 -12.68
C HIS A 49 -4.00 7.75 -11.29
N ILE A 50 -4.33 6.53 -10.89
CA ILE A 50 -4.86 6.18 -9.59
C ILE A 50 -3.76 5.45 -8.80
N ILE A 51 -3.59 5.82 -7.54
CA ILE A 51 -2.78 5.12 -6.56
C ILE A 51 -3.73 4.42 -5.59
N ALA A 52 -3.67 3.10 -5.55
CA ALA A 52 -4.45 2.29 -4.62
C ALA A 52 -3.51 1.63 -3.60
N ASN A 53 -3.84 1.73 -2.33
CA ASN A 53 -3.10 1.09 -1.24
C ASN A 53 -3.98 0.02 -0.63
N TYR A 54 -3.37 -1.12 -0.39
CA TYR A 54 -4.01 -2.31 0.17
C TYR A 54 -3.29 -2.71 1.45
N ASN A 55 -4.05 -3.25 2.40
CA ASN A 55 -3.49 -3.89 3.58
C ASN A 55 -2.97 -5.31 3.26
N ASP A 56 -2.49 -6.03 4.28
CA ASP A 56 -1.99 -7.40 4.16
C ASP A 56 -3.05 -8.39 3.66
N ASP A 57 -4.32 -8.15 3.99
CA ASP A 57 -5.46 -8.96 3.56
C ASP A 57 -5.90 -8.64 2.11
N ASN A 58 -5.17 -7.77 1.41
CA ASN A 58 -5.49 -7.27 0.07
C ASN A 58 -6.84 -6.50 0.01
N ASN A 59 -7.29 -5.95 1.14
CA ASN A 59 -8.39 -5.00 1.22
C ASN A 59 -7.89 -3.61 0.83
N LEU A 60 -8.66 -2.89 0.01
CA LEU A 60 -8.37 -1.51 -0.35
C LEU A 60 -8.58 -0.61 0.88
N ILE A 61 -7.56 0.15 1.25
CA ILE A 61 -7.63 1.10 2.39
C ILE A 61 -7.60 2.56 1.93
N LYS A 62 -7.05 2.83 0.75
CA LYS A 62 -6.92 4.19 0.24
C LYS A 62 -6.79 4.19 -1.28
N LYS A 63 -7.59 5.04 -1.93
CA LYS A 63 -7.51 5.34 -3.36
C LYS A 63 -7.23 6.83 -3.55
N GLN A 64 -6.28 7.18 -4.39
CA GLN A 64 -5.94 8.57 -4.68
C GLN A 64 -5.88 8.77 -6.19
N SER A 65 -6.54 9.80 -6.69
CA SER A 65 -6.41 10.21 -8.08
C SER A 65 -5.34 11.30 -8.18
N VAL A 66 -4.44 11.13 -9.12
CA VAL A 66 -3.27 11.99 -9.32
C VAL A 66 -3.31 12.52 -10.75
N ASP A 67 -3.06 13.82 -10.93
CA ASP A 67 -3.00 14.43 -12.25
C ASP A 67 -1.66 14.13 -12.96
N GLN A 68 -1.53 14.61 -14.20
CA GLN A 68 -0.29 14.43 -15.00
C GLN A 68 0.94 15.14 -14.40
N LYS A 69 0.73 16.13 -13.52
CA LYS A 69 1.80 16.88 -12.83
C LYS A 69 2.20 16.22 -11.50
N GLY A 70 1.53 15.13 -11.11
CA GLY A 70 1.77 14.44 -9.84
C GLY A 70 1.00 15.03 -8.66
N VAL A 71 0.05 15.94 -8.89
CA VAL A 71 -0.79 16.54 -7.86
C VAL A 71 -1.95 15.61 -7.54
N ILE A 72 -2.14 15.32 -6.25
CA ILE A 72 -3.29 14.54 -5.77
C ILE A 72 -4.54 15.42 -5.87
N ILE A 73 -5.48 15.03 -6.72
CA ILE A 73 -6.74 15.76 -6.96
C ILE A 73 -7.88 15.22 -6.11
N GLN A 74 -7.83 13.94 -5.72
CA GLN A 74 -8.86 13.28 -4.94
C GLN A 74 -8.23 12.21 -4.06
N THR A 75 -8.76 12.04 -2.85
CA THR A 75 -8.39 10.95 -1.94
C THR A 75 -9.65 10.37 -1.33
N GLU A 76 -9.75 9.06 -1.39
CA GLU A 76 -10.81 8.25 -0.79
C GLU A 76 -10.15 7.29 0.19
N LEU A 77 -10.68 7.23 1.41
CA LEU A 77 -10.24 6.34 2.47
C LEU A 77 -11.33 5.30 2.70
N TYR A 78 -10.88 4.08 2.95
CA TYR A 78 -11.72 2.92 3.18
C TYR A 78 -11.28 2.29 4.51
N GLU A 79 -12.23 2.02 5.39
CA GLU A 79 -12.03 1.38 6.71
C GLU A 79 -12.02 -0.14 6.62
#